data_AF-A0A1I8D148-F1
#
_entry.id   AF-A0A1I8D148-F1
#
_cell.length_a   1.000
_cell.length_b   1.000
_cell.length_c   1.000
_cell.angle_alpha   90.00
_cell.angle_beta   90.00
_cell.angle_gamma   90.00
#
_symmetry.space_group_name_H-M   'P 1'
#
loop_
_entity.id
_entity.type
_entity.pdbx_description
1 polymer ?
#
loop_
_entity_poly.entity_id
_entity_poly.type
_entity_poly.pdbx_seq_one_letter_code
_entity_poly.pdbx_strand_id
1 'polypeptide(L)'
;MFLNKLTGRSPHTCRHAVNTFGSRRNASNLPSMIAPIFEYAANANVTQVLQAAMEGVHATTGLGWGTTFIVSGFLLRAATSPAHIYAEKLFADRIHISNHVHKTVIEKIGKECNIKVRPNETNTQLQLMTNNTEIVKKAVDTINDNLQTIVADRKLFASRIQNLKICTVPVWIFSSFAVRNVVSGDFNPAMPGALWINDLLLPDPYFILPLAVGILGFANMYSQKLIYPSQTTFQARTYDFLLAFMTIVAVRIMMDLPACVSMYWMSVSVSGMVLNGLVRHPKIKGIFGIKRLPTDSKYPLLNLFQKRGKN
;
A
#
# COMPACT_ATOMS: atom_id res chain seq x y z
N MET A 1 -48.79 63.64 3.81
CA MET A 1 -47.50 63.48 3.10
C MET A 1 -46.40 63.50 4.16
N PHE A 2 -46.07 62.30 4.63
CA PHE A 2 -45.13 61.93 5.71
C PHE A 2 -43.67 62.22 5.31
N LEU A 3 -42.63 62.30 6.15
CA LEU A 3 -42.39 62.55 7.58
C LEU A 3 -40.83 62.61 7.73
N ASN A 4 -40.38 63.38 8.71
CA ASN A 4 -39.03 63.63 9.26
C ASN A 4 -37.77 62.84 8.82
N LYS A 5 -36.70 63.64 8.73
CA LYS A 5 -35.28 63.29 8.84
C LYS A 5 -34.91 63.06 10.32
N LEU A 6 -33.96 62.13 10.52
CA LEU A 6 -33.01 61.98 11.67
C LEU A 6 -33.52 61.32 12.97
N THR A 7 -33.17 60.04 13.17
CA THR A 7 -32.12 59.55 14.12
C THR A 7 -32.36 58.08 14.51
N GLY A 8 -31.28 57.28 14.52
CA GLY A 8 -31.17 56.14 15.44
C GLY A 8 -31.20 54.72 14.86
N ARG A 9 -30.15 53.98 15.26
CA ARG A 9 -30.01 52.51 15.38
C ARG A 9 -29.55 51.70 14.16
N SER A 10 -28.29 51.26 14.28
CA SER A 10 -27.74 50.04 13.69
C SER A 10 -28.63 48.83 13.95
N PRO A 11 -28.81 47.94 12.97
CA PRO A 11 -28.96 46.53 13.23
C PRO A 11 -27.79 45.76 12.60
N HIS A 12 -27.08 45.07 13.48
CA HIS A 12 -26.20 43.93 13.26
C HIS A 12 -26.25 43.32 11.85
N THR A 13 -25.34 43.75 10.97
CA THR A 13 -24.97 42.96 9.80
C THR A 13 -24.18 41.77 10.33
N CYS A 14 -24.83 40.61 10.41
CA CYS A 14 -24.16 39.35 10.66
C CYS A 14 -23.26 39.08 9.44
N ARG A 15 -22.03 39.60 9.47
CA ARG A 15 -20.96 39.17 8.58
C ARG A 15 -20.75 37.69 8.88
N HIS A 16 -21.34 36.82 8.07
CA HIS A 16 -20.75 35.51 7.89
C HIS A 16 -19.29 35.76 7.53
N ALA A 17 -18.40 35.48 8.47
CA ALA A 17 -16.97 35.43 8.21
C ALA A 17 -16.80 34.35 7.14
N VAL A 18 -16.76 34.79 5.88
CA VAL A 18 -16.20 33.98 4.80
C VAL A 18 -14.78 33.70 5.27
N ASN A 19 -14.54 32.47 5.70
CA ASN A 19 -13.21 32.02 6.08
C ASN A 19 -12.30 32.28 4.87
N THR A 20 -11.52 33.35 4.95
CA THR A 20 -10.53 33.80 3.96
C THR A 20 -9.28 32.90 3.99
N PHE A 21 -9.48 31.59 4.05
CA PHE A 21 -8.46 30.58 3.78
C PHE A 21 -8.68 29.93 2.40
N GLY A 22 -9.25 30.69 1.47
CA GLY A 22 -9.22 30.35 0.04
C GLY A 22 -7.85 30.69 -0.54
N SER A 23 -6.81 29.95 -0.13
CA SER A 23 -5.56 29.96 -0.88
C SER A 23 -5.86 29.36 -2.25
N ARG A 24 -6.02 30.20 -3.28
CA ARG A 24 -5.95 29.79 -4.68
C ARG A 24 -4.54 29.23 -4.89
N ARG A 25 -4.39 27.93 -4.62
CA ARG A 25 -3.20 27.18 -5.02
C ARG A 25 -3.23 27.19 -6.54
N ASN A 26 -2.32 27.95 -7.15
CA ASN A 26 -2.16 27.94 -8.60
C ASN A 26 -1.87 26.49 -9.01
N ALA A 27 -2.67 25.94 -9.92
CA ALA A 27 -2.31 24.71 -10.61
C ALA A 27 -0.93 24.95 -11.22
N SER A 28 0.09 24.30 -10.66
CA SER A 28 1.45 24.44 -11.14
C SER A 28 1.50 23.88 -12.55
N ASN A 29 1.85 24.72 -13.52
CA ASN A 29 2.13 24.26 -14.87
C ASN A 29 3.19 23.17 -14.77
N LEU A 30 2.86 22.00 -15.32
CA LEU A 30 3.74 20.86 -15.24
C LEU A 30 5.06 21.20 -15.97
N PRO A 31 6.24 20.96 -15.38
CA PRO A 31 7.50 21.21 -16.06
C PRO A 31 7.54 20.57 -17.45
N SER A 32 8.01 21.31 -18.45
CA SER A 32 7.97 20.91 -19.87
C SER A 32 8.64 19.54 -20.13
N MET A 33 9.63 19.16 -19.32
CA MET A 33 10.32 17.88 -19.41
C MET A 33 9.43 16.67 -19.08
N ILE A 34 8.42 16.83 -18.21
CA ILE A 34 7.56 15.73 -17.76
C ILE A 34 6.16 15.75 -18.39
N ALA A 35 5.81 16.83 -19.10
CA ALA A 35 4.55 16.96 -19.84
C ALA A 35 4.27 15.80 -20.81
N PRO A 36 5.23 15.34 -21.64
CA PRO A 36 4.97 14.22 -22.56
C PRO A 36 4.65 12.91 -21.84
N ILE A 37 5.25 12.67 -20.67
CA ILE A 37 5.02 11.47 -19.87
C ILE A 37 3.61 11.49 -19.27
N PHE A 38 3.17 12.65 -18.78
CA PHE A 38 1.84 12.82 -18.22
C PHE A 38 0.76 12.70 -19.29
N GLU A 39 0.99 13.29 -20.46
CA GLU A 39 0.08 13.19 -21.60
C GLU A 39 -0.02 11.75 -22.10
N TYR A 40 1.11 11.04 -22.23
CA TYR A 40 1.11 9.62 -22.55
C TYR A 40 0.31 8.81 -21.52
N ALA A 41 0.55 9.05 -20.22
CA ALA A 41 -0.14 8.33 -19.17
C ALA A 41 -1.64 8.61 -19.13
N ALA A 42 -2.08 9.84 -19.45
CA ALA A 42 -3.48 10.20 -19.57
C ALA A 42 -4.17 9.53 -20.77
N ASN A 43 -3.46 9.41 -21.89
CA ASN A 43 -4.01 8.89 -23.15
C ASN A 43 -3.77 7.40 -23.38
N ALA A 44 -3.02 6.72 -22.50
CA ALA A 44 -2.74 5.30 -22.61
C ALA A 44 -4.04 4.48 -22.61
N ASN A 45 -4.09 3.42 -23.44
CA ASN A 45 -5.25 2.52 -23.53
C ASN A 45 -5.71 1.97 -22.17
N VAL A 46 -4.75 1.68 -21.28
CA VAL A 46 -5.04 1.21 -19.92
C VAL A 46 -5.81 2.26 -19.12
N THR A 47 -5.43 3.52 -19.22
CA THR A 47 -6.10 4.65 -18.58
C THR A 47 -7.51 4.82 -19.13
N GLN A 48 -7.68 4.76 -20.45
CA GLN A 48 -8.98 4.89 -21.11
C GLN A 48 -9.95 3.76 -20.71
N VAL A 49 -9.45 2.52 -20.63
CA VAL A 49 -10.25 1.37 -20.14
C VAL A 49 -10.65 1.55 -18.67
N LEU A 50 -9.73 2.02 -17.82
CA LEU A 50 -10.01 2.27 -16.40
C LEU A 50 -11.00 3.43 -16.21
N GLN A 51 -10.91 4.46 -17.04
CA GLN A 51 -11.85 5.57 -17.08
C GLN A 51 -13.24 5.08 -17.47
N ALA A 52 -13.36 4.35 -18.58
CA ALA A 52 -14.64 3.78 -19.02
C ALA A 52 -15.25 2.83 -17.97
N ALA A 53 -14.42 2.09 -17.24
CA ALA A 53 -14.89 1.26 -16.13
C ALA A 53 -15.45 2.10 -14.96
N MET A 54 -14.80 3.22 -14.61
CA MET A 54 -15.30 4.15 -13.58
C MET A 54 -16.62 4.82 -14.02
N GLU A 55 -16.69 5.28 -15.27
CA GLU A 55 -17.91 5.82 -15.88
C GLU A 55 -19.04 4.79 -15.89
N GLY A 56 -18.73 3.53 -16.22
CA GLY A 56 -19.67 2.42 -16.17
C GLY A 56 -20.20 2.16 -14.76
N VAL A 57 -19.35 2.19 -13.73
CA VAL A 57 -19.79 2.08 -12.34
C VAL A 57 -20.72 3.25 -11.97
N HIS A 58 -20.36 4.48 -12.35
CA HIS A 58 -21.20 5.65 -12.13
C HIS A 58 -22.58 5.51 -12.79
N ALA A 59 -22.60 5.18 -14.08
CA ALA A 59 -23.82 5.06 -14.88
C ALA A 59 -24.74 3.92 -14.43
N THR A 60 -24.18 2.77 -14.03
CA THR A 60 -24.97 1.60 -13.63
C THR A 60 -25.51 1.70 -12.21
N THR A 61 -24.76 2.30 -11.29
CA THR A 61 -25.16 2.41 -9.88
C THR A 61 -25.92 3.69 -9.56
N GLY A 62 -25.79 4.73 -10.39
CA GLY A 62 -26.33 6.07 -10.13
C GLY A 62 -25.65 6.80 -8.97
N LEU A 63 -24.52 6.28 -8.47
CA LEU A 63 -23.78 6.89 -7.36
C LEU A 63 -23.13 8.20 -7.80
N GLY A 64 -23.05 9.19 -6.90
CA GLY A 64 -22.26 10.41 -7.17
C GLY A 64 -20.77 10.08 -7.41
N TRP A 65 -20.09 10.90 -8.22
CA TRP A 65 -18.70 10.68 -8.62
C TRP A 65 -17.73 10.44 -7.47
N GLY A 66 -17.91 11.13 -6.34
CA GLY A 66 -17.09 10.90 -5.15
C GLY A 66 -17.19 9.45 -4.62
N THR A 67 -18.40 8.91 -4.53
CA THR A 67 -18.63 7.52 -4.11
C THR A 67 -18.19 6.54 -5.18
N THR A 68 -18.40 6.85 -6.47
CA THR A 68 -17.88 6.04 -7.58
C THR A 68 -16.38 5.85 -7.45
N PHE A 69 -15.59 6.92 -7.24
CA PHE A 69 -14.15 6.79 -7.07
C PHE A 69 -13.75 5.92 -5.87
N ILE A 70 -14.45 6.06 -4.74
CA ILE A 70 -14.20 5.20 -3.58
C ILE A 70 -14.43 3.73 -3.97
N VAL A 71 -15.59 3.40 -4.54
CA VAL A 71 -15.95 2.03 -4.96
C VAL A 71 -14.96 1.49 -5.99
N SER A 72 -14.59 2.30 -7.00
CA SER A 72 -13.61 1.92 -8.02
C SER A 72 -12.24 1.58 -7.42
N GLY A 73 -11.80 2.26 -6.36
CA GLY A 73 -10.57 1.90 -5.66
C GLY A 73 -10.63 0.51 -5.00
N PHE A 74 -11.77 0.15 -4.39
CA PHE A 74 -12.01 -1.19 -3.85
C PHE A 74 -12.10 -2.25 -4.96
N LEU A 75 -12.82 -1.96 -6.05
CA LEU A 75 -12.94 -2.86 -7.20
C LEU A 75 -11.58 -3.11 -7.86
N LEU A 76 -10.76 -2.06 -8.03
CA LEU A 76 -9.41 -2.20 -8.58
C LEU A 76 -8.53 -3.09 -7.70
N ARG A 77 -8.66 -2.95 -6.38
CA ARG A 77 -7.95 -3.81 -5.44
C ARG A 77 -8.45 -5.26 -5.52
N ALA A 78 -9.75 -5.48 -5.63
CA ALA A 78 -10.32 -6.81 -5.80
C ALA A 78 -9.84 -7.45 -7.11
N ALA A 79 -9.83 -6.70 -8.21
CA ALA A 79 -9.35 -7.15 -9.52
C ALA A 79 -7.85 -7.49 -9.53
N THR A 80 -7.02 -6.73 -8.80
CA THR A 80 -5.58 -6.98 -8.69
C THR A 80 -5.21 -7.97 -7.56
N SER A 81 -6.17 -8.36 -6.71
CA SER A 81 -5.94 -9.25 -5.57
C SER A 81 -5.44 -10.66 -5.90
N PRO A 82 -5.81 -11.31 -7.03
CA PRO A 82 -5.33 -12.66 -7.33
C PRO A 82 -3.81 -12.74 -7.45
N ALA A 83 -3.16 -11.71 -8.04
CA ALA A 83 -1.71 -11.63 -8.12
C ALA A 83 -1.07 -11.55 -6.73
N HIS A 84 -1.67 -10.77 -5.83
CA HIS A 84 -1.20 -10.65 -4.44
C HIS A 84 -1.40 -11.95 -3.65
N ILE A 85 -2.55 -12.61 -3.78
CA ILE A 85 -2.84 -13.91 -3.14
C ILE A 85 -1.85 -14.98 -3.62
N TYR A 86 -1.57 -15.01 -4.92
CA TYR A 86 -0.60 -15.94 -5.49
C TYR A 86 0.83 -15.68 -4.99
N ALA A 87 1.25 -14.41 -4.91
CA ALA A 87 2.52 -14.03 -4.33
C ALA A 87 2.65 -14.49 -2.86
N GLU A 88 1.58 -14.33 -2.07
CA GLU A 88 1.53 -14.80 -0.67
C GLU A 88 1.61 -16.33 -0.56
N LYS A 89 1.02 -17.07 -1.52
CA LYS A 89 1.14 -18.54 -1.58
C LYS A 89 2.59 -18.97 -1.83
N LEU A 90 3.23 -18.40 -2.85
CA LEU A 90 4.64 -18.69 -3.15
C LEU A 90 5.56 -18.29 -2.00
N PHE A 91 5.27 -17.18 -1.33
CA PHE A 91 6.01 -16.75 -0.16
C PHE A 91 5.89 -17.75 0.99
N ALA A 92 4.68 -18.20 1.30
CA ALA A 92 4.47 -19.18 2.35
C ALA A 92 5.21 -20.50 2.05
N ASP A 93 5.18 -20.96 0.80
CA ASP A 93 5.94 -22.13 0.36
C ASP A 93 7.45 -21.97 0.55
N ARG A 94 7.99 -20.81 0.18
CA ARG A 94 9.42 -20.49 0.33
C ARG A 94 9.85 -20.52 1.80
N ILE A 95 9.06 -19.95 2.71
CA ILE A 95 9.38 -19.94 4.15
C ILE A 95 9.34 -21.35 4.73
N HIS A 96 8.34 -22.16 4.36
CA HIS A 96 8.27 -23.56 4.80
C HIS A 96 9.48 -24.37 4.35
N ILE A 97 9.88 -24.23 3.09
CA ILE A 97 11.06 -24.90 2.55
C ILE A 97 12.33 -24.42 3.24
N SER A 98 12.50 -23.11 3.40
CA SER A 98 13.65 -22.53 4.08
C SER A 98 13.78 -23.06 5.52
N ASN A 99 12.67 -23.08 6.28
CA ASN A 99 12.67 -23.62 7.64
C ASN A 99 12.94 -25.13 7.67
N HIS A 100 12.40 -25.89 6.71
CA HIS A 100 12.64 -27.33 6.63
C HIS A 100 14.09 -27.66 6.31
N VAL A 101 14.68 -27.01 5.29
CA VAL A 101 16.10 -27.19 4.92
C VAL A 101 17.01 -26.80 6.08
N HIS A 102 16.75 -25.64 6.71
CA HIS A 102 17.49 -25.18 7.88
C HIS A 102 17.47 -26.22 9.01
N LYS A 103 16.28 -26.73 9.36
CA LYS A 103 16.13 -27.76 10.39
C LYS A 103 16.92 -29.03 10.04
N THR A 104 16.74 -29.56 8.83
CA THR A 104 17.36 -30.82 8.39
C THR A 104 18.88 -30.75 8.36
N VAL A 105 19.46 -29.64 7.87
CA VAL A 105 20.92 -29.47 7.81
C VAL A 105 21.52 -29.30 9.22
N ILE A 106 20.89 -28.49 10.07
CA ILE A 106 21.36 -28.28 11.45
C ILE A 106 21.30 -29.57 12.27
N GLU A 107 20.22 -30.35 12.15
CA GLU A 107 20.12 -31.65 12.83
C GLU A 107 21.16 -32.66 12.32
N LYS A 108 21.44 -32.67 11.01
CA LYS A 108 22.45 -33.54 10.41
C LYS A 108 23.85 -33.20 10.92
N ILE A 109 24.25 -31.93 10.86
CA ILE A 109 25.57 -31.46 11.33
C ILE A 109 25.69 -31.61 12.85
N GLY A 110 24.62 -31.35 13.60
CA GLY A 110 24.59 -31.57 15.04
C GLY A 110 24.87 -33.03 15.42
N LYS A 111 24.31 -33.98 14.68
CA LYS A 111 24.60 -35.42 14.86
C LYS A 111 26.01 -35.80 14.45
N GLU A 112 26.46 -35.37 13.27
CA GLU A 112 27.80 -35.69 12.73
C GLU A 112 28.92 -35.15 13.62
N CYS A 113 28.75 -33.96 14.18
CA CYS A 113 29.74 -33.33 15.05
C CYS A 113 29.50 -33.56 16.55
N ASN A 114 28.45 -34.31 16.93
CA ASN A 114 28.01 -34.52 18.31
C ASN A 114 27.80 -33.18 19.09
N ILE A 115 27.25 -32.18 18.41
CA ILE A 115 27.00 -30.84 18.94
C ILE A 115 25.54 -30.73 19.38
N LYS A 116 25.30 -30.18 20.57
CA LYS A 116 23.94 -29.90 21.05
C LYS A 116 23.28 -28.83 20.18
N VAL A 117 22.08 -29.13 19.71
CA VAL A 117 21.24 -28.20 18.95
C VAL A 117 20.23 -27.57 19.89
N ARG A 118 20.10 -26.24 19.88
CA ARG A 118 19.10 -25.50 20.66
C ARG A 118 18.34 -24.53 19.76
N PRO A 119 17.04 -24.27 20.01
CA PRO A 119 16.37 -23.13 19.39
C PRO A 119 17.10 -21.80 19.71
N ASN A 120 17.12 -20.91 18.72
CA ASN A 120 17.61 -19.54 18.81
C ASN A 120 16.86 -18.77 19.92
N GLU A 121 17.39 -17.63 20.38
CA GLU A 121 16.76 -16.74 21.37
C GLU A 121 15.33 -16.30 21.02
N THR A 122 14.94 -16.40 19.75
CA THR A 122 13.60 -16.09 19.26
C THR A 122 12.68 -17.32 19.13
N ASN A 123 13.16 -18.51 19.51
CA ASN A 123 12.49 -19.81 19.36
C ASN A 123 11.99 -20.10 17.93
N THR A 124 12.56 -19.45 16.91
CA THR A 124 12.11 -19.55 15.51
C THR A 124 12.87 -20.59 14.70
N GLN A 125 14.15 -20.78 14.97
CA GLN A 125 15.05 -21.65 14.20
C GLN A 125 16.04 -22.34 15.13
N LEU A 126 16.49 -23.54 14.75
CA LEU A 126 17.51 -24.28 15.48
C LEU A 126 18.90 -23.72 15.18
N GLN A 127 19.78 -23.72 16.19
CA GLN A 127 21.17 -23.29 16.09
C GLN A 127 22.10 -24.34 16.71
N LEU A 128 23.29 -24.46 16.13
CA LEU A 128 24.38 -25.28 16.65
C LEU A 128 25.04 -24.52 17.81
N MET A 129 25.15 -25.16 18.98
CA MET A 129 25.85 -24.58 20.13
C MET A 129 27.34 -24.85 20.00
N THR A 130 28.01 -24.09 19.14
CA THR A 130 29.46 -24.21 18.91
C THR A 130 30.11 -22.84 18.73
N ASN A 131 31.33 -22.71 19.25
CA ASN A 131 32.17 -21.52 19.06
C ASN A 131 33.08 -21.66 17.83
N ASN A 132 33.06 -22.81 17.15
CA ASN A 132 33.88 -23.04 15.97
C ASN A 132 33.23 -22.39 14.73
N THR A 133 33.81 -21.27 14.31
CA THR A 133 33.38 -20.48 13.15
C THR A 133 33.36 -21.28 11.85
N GLU A 134 34.24 -22.28 11.68
CA GLU A 134 34.29 -23.09 10.46
C GLU A 134 33.09 -24.03 10.33
N ILE A 135 32.64 -24.63 11.43
CA ILE A 135 31.46 -25.52 11.45
C ILE A 135 30.20 -24.71 11.18
N VAL A 136 30.10 -23.52 11.78
CA VAL A 136 28.98 -22.59 11.53
C VAL A 136 28.97 -22.16 10.07
N LYS A 137 30.13 -21.78 9.52
CA LYS A 137 30.26 -21.38 8.12
C LYS A 137 29.87 -22.53 7.18
N LYS A 138 30.39 -23.74 7.40
CA LYS A 138 30.02 -24.94 6.63
C LYS A 138 28.52 -25.22 6.68
N ALA A 139 27.88 -25.07 7.85
CA ALA A 139 26.44 -25.23 7.99
C ALA A 139 25.67 -24.19 7.17
N VAL A 140 26.06 -22.92 7.24
CA VAL A 140 25.44 -21.83 6.47
C VAL A 140 25.61 -22.04 4.97
N ASP A 141 26.81 -22.39 4.52
CA ASP A 141 27.11 -22.64 3.11
C ASP A 141 26.27 -23.83 2.59
N THR A 142 26.23 -24.94 3.35
CA THR A 142 25.40 -26.12 3.00
C THR A 142 23.90 -25.80 2.95
N ILE A 143 23.41 -24.97 3.89
CA ILE A 143 22.01 -24.51 3.88
C ILE A 143 21.74 -23.68 2.63
N ASN A 144 22.63 -22.74 2.31
CA ASN A 144 22.48 -21.86 1.15
C ASN A 144 22.49 -22.68 -0.14
N ASP A 145 23.44 -23.60 -0.32
CA ASP A 145 23.55 -24.41 -1.53
C ASP A 145 22.29 -25.27 -1.76
N ASN A 146 21.88 -26.04 -0.74
CA ASN A 146 20.67 -26.86 -0.82
C ASN A 146 19.41 -26.02 -1.06
N LEU A 147 19.33 -24.84 -0.41
CA LEU A 147 18.19 -23.94 -0.58
C LEU A 147 18.16 -23.35 -1.99
N GLN A 148 19.30 -22.95 -2.55
CA GLN A 148 19.38 -22.41 -3.91
C GLN A 148 18.92 -23.43 -4.94
N THR A 149 19.36 -24.70 -4.82
CA THR A 149 18.91 -25.79 -5.71
C THR A 149 17.39 -25.97 -5.65
N ILE A 150 16.82 -26.12 -4.44
CA ILE A 150 15.37 -26.33 -4.28
C ILE A 150 14.56 -25.11 -4.73
N VAL A 151 15.07 -23.89 -4.47
CA VAL A 151 14.43 -22.64 -4.90
C VAL A 151 14.42 -22.53 -6.42
N ALA A 152 15.50 -22.93 -7.10
CA ALA A 152 15.57 -22.96 -8.55
C ALA A 152 14.57 -23.97 -9.15
N ASP A 153 14.57 -25.21 -8.65
CA ASP A 153 13.68 -26.27 -9.12
C ASP A 153 12.20 -25.92 -8.96
N ARG A 154 11.83 -25.31 -7.82
CA ARG A 154 10.44 -24.91 -7.52
C ARG A 154 10.10 -23.50 -7.98
N LYS A 155 11.04 -22.76 -8.60
CA LYS A 155 10.87 -21.36 -9.06
C LYS A 155 10.40 -20.41 -7.96
N LEU A 156 10.92 -20.56 -6.73
CA LEU A 156 10.55 -19.79 -5.54
C LEU A 156 11.47 -18.58 -5.29
N PHE A 157 11.95 -17.96 -6.36
CA PHE A 157 12.84 -16.80 -6.27
C PHE A 157 12.17 -15.62 -5.57
N ALA A 158 12.91 -14.96 -4.68
CA ALA A 158 12.42 -13.77 -3.96
C ALA A 158 11.98 -12.66 -4.93
N SER A 159 12.76 -12.45 -6.00
CA SER A 159 12.49 -11.47 -7.05
C SER A 159 11.15 -11.71 -7.75
N ARG A 160 10.84 -12.98 -8.09
CA ARG A 160 9.56 -13.35 -8.70
C ARG A 160 8.38 -13.00 -7.79
N ILE A 161 8.48 -13.34 -6.51
CA ILE A 161 7.44 -13.07 -5.50
C ILE A 161 7.24 -11.56 -5.36
N GLN A 162 8.33 -10.79 -5.28
CA GLN A 162 8.28 -9.34 -5.16
C GLN A 162 7.72 -8.67 -6.44
N ASN A 163 8.14 -9.12 -7.62
CA ASN A 163 7.66 -8.59 -8.90
C ASN A 163 6.15 -8.82 -9.10
N LEU A 164 5.61 -9.96 -8.66
CA LEU A 164 4.16 -10.24 -8.67
C LEU A 164 3.35 -9.25 -7.82
N LYS A 165 3.95 -8.64 -6.80
CA LYS A 165 3.30 -7.61 -5.99
C LYS A 165 3.48 -6.22 -6.59
N ILE A 166 4.65 -5.93 -7.13
CA ILE A 166 4.97 -4.61 -7.69
C ILE A 166 4.29 -4.38 -9.05
N CYS A 167 3.96 -5.43 -9.80
CA CYS A 167 3.32 -5.29 -11.11
C CYS A 167 1.94 -4.61 -11.08
N THR A 168 1.30 -4.52 -9.90
CA THR A 168 0.03 -3.80 -9.73
C THR A 168 0.21 -2.28 -9.58
N VAL A 169 1.42 -1.81 -9.24
CA VAL A 169 1.69 -0.38 -9.01
C VAL A 169 1.48 0.47 -10.27
N PRO A 170 1.96 0.08 -11.47
CA PRO A 170 1.66 0.82 -12.70
C PRO A 170 0.16 0.96 -12.96
N VAL A 171 -0.63 -0.09 -12.67
CA VAL A 171 -2.09 -0.07 -12.83
C VAL A 171 -2.72 0.98 -11.91
N TRP A 172 -2.24 1.14 -10.67
CA TRP A 172 -2.73 2.19 -9.77
C TRP A 172 -2.37 3.60 -10.26
N ILE A 173 -1.18 3.76 -10.86
CA ILE A 173 -0.75 5.02 -11.46
C ILE A 173 -1.67 5.38 -12.63
N PHE A 174 -1.87 4.49 -13.61
CA PHE A 174 -2.78 4.73 -14.74
C PHE A 174 -4.23 4.96 -14.28
N SER A 175 -4.69 4.23 -13.26
CA SER A 175 -6.01 4.47 -12.68
C SER A 175 -6.16 5.86 -12.07
N SER A 176 -5.08 6.45 -11.56
CA SER A 176 -5.09 7.82 -11.04
C SER A 176 -5.19 8.85 -12.16
N PHE A 177 -4.59 8.57 -13.32
CA PHE A 177 -4.80 9.38 -14.52
C PHE A 177 -6.24 9.24 -15.03
N ALA A 178 -6.87 8.07 -14.91
CA ALA A 178 -8.27 7.89 -15.26
C ALA A 178 -9.19 8.78 -14.41
N VAL A 179 -8.95 8.84 -13.09
CA VAL A 179 -9.65 9.78 -12.20
C VAL A 179 -9.45 11.22 -12.65
N ARG A 180 -8.22 11.61 -13.01
CA ARG A 180 -7.93 12.96 -13.51
C ARG A 180 -8.66 13.26 -14.82
N ASN A 181 -8.69 12.34 -15.76
CA ASN A 181 -9.39 12.53 -17.03
C ASN A 181 -10.89 12.77 -16.82
N VAL A 182 -11.53 12.02 -15.91
CA VAL A 182 -12.94 12.24 -15.54
C VAL A 182 -13.14 13.62 -14.92
N VAL A 183 -12.22 14.04 -14.05
CA VAL A 183 -12.31 15.32 -13.32
C VAL A 183 -12.03 16.53 -14.20
N SER A 184 -11.12 16.39 -15.15
CA SER A 184 -10.68 17.45 -16.08
C SER A 184 -11.37 17.38 -17.44
N GLY A 185 -12.36 16.51 -17.61
CA GLY A 185 -13.13 16.38 -18.83
C GLY A 185 -14.02 17.60 -19.09
N ASP A 186 -14.59 17.65 -20.30
CA ASP A 186 -15.41 18.79 -20.74
C ASP A 186 -16.77 18.89 -20.02
N PHE A 187 -17.19 17.83 -19.34
CA PHE A 187 -18.32 17.88 -18.43
C PHE A 187 -17.80 18.24 -17.04
N ASN A 188 -18.38 19.25 -16.37
CA ASN A 188 -18.04 19.57 -14.98
C ASN A 188 -18.81 18.61 -14.06
N PRO A 189 -18.22 17.50 -13.56
CA PRO A 189 -18.94 16.60 -12.69
C PRO A 189 -19.34 17.32 -11.40
N ALA A 190 -20.63 17.31 -11.06
CA ALA A 190 -21.06 17.76 -9.75
C ALA A 190 -20.46 16.82 -8.68
N MET A 191 -19.49 17.33 -7.92
CA MET A 191 -18.84 16.60 -6.84
C MET A 191 -18.94 17.38 -5.53
N PRO A 192 -20.13 17.39 -4.91
CA PRO A 192 -20.29 18.01 -3.61
C PRO A 192 -19.28 17.42 -2.62
N GLY A 193 -18.70 18.29 -1.80
CA GLY A 193 -17.82 17.88 -0.72
C GLY A 193 -18.57 17.21 0.43
N ALA A 194 -17.80 16.67 1.37
CA ALA A 194 -18.30 16.13 2.62
C ALA A 194 -17.33 16.48 3.77
N LEU A 195 -17.86 16.46 5.00
CA LEU A 195 -17.10 16.76 6.23
C LEU A 195 -16.50 18.17 6.19
N TRP A 196 -15.17 18.30 6.21
CA TRP A 196 -14.45 19.58 6.16
C TRP A 196 -14.16 20.07 4.73
N ILE A 197 -14.57 19.31 3.71
CA ILE A 197 -14.36 19.63 2.30
C ILE A 197 -15.69 20.08 1.72
N ASN A 198 -15.72 21.26 1.12
CA ASN A 198 -16.95 21.81 0.52
C ASN A 198 -17.16 21.36 -0.92
N ASP A 199 -16.07 21.13 -1.66
CA ASP A 199 -16.07 20.70 -3.05
C ASP A 199 -14.87 19.77 -3.27
N LEU A 200 -15.10 18.56 -3.78
CA LEU A 200 -14.05 17.58 -4.03
C LEU A 200 -13.18 17.92 -5.25
N LEU A 201 -13.61 18.87 -6.09
CA LEU A 201 -12.81 19.42 -7.19
C LEU A 201 -11.73 20.38 -6.70
N LEU A 202 -11.88 20.92 -5.49
CA LEU A 202 -10.88 21.78 -4.88
C LEU A 202 -9.85 20.97 -4.09
N PRO A 203 -8.61 21.48 -3.93
CA PRO A 203 -7.64 20.89 -3.03
C PRO A 203 -8.14 20.86 -1.58
N ASP A 204 -7.73 19.83 -0.82
CA ASP A 204 -8.09 19.73 0.60
C ASP A 204 -7.55 20.96 1.36
N PRO A 205 -8.42 21.80 1.97
CA PRO A 205 -8.01 23.03 2.64
C PRO A 205 -7.08 22.78 3.84
N TYR A 206 -7.17 21.62 4.49
CA TYR A 206 -6.43 21.28 5.71
C TYR A 206 -5.37 20.18 5.51
N PHE A 207 -5.19 19.70 4.28
CA PHE A 207 -4.22 18.64 3.93
C PHE A 207 -4.45 17.29 4.64
N ILE A 208 -5.63 17.07 5.20
CA ILE A 208 -5.95 15.87 5.99
C ILE A 208 -5.95 14.63 5.10
N LEU A 209 -6.60 14.69 3.93
CA LEU A 209 -6.66 13.57 2.98
C LEU A 209 -5.28 13.19 2.42
N PRO A 210 -4.47 14.10 1.84
CA PRO A 210 -3.12 13.76 1.39
C PRO A 210 -2.25 13.15 2.49
N LEU A 211 -2.31 13.66 3.72
CA LEU A 211 -1.54 13.13 4.83
C LEU A 211 -2.03 11.74 5.25
N ALA A 212 -3.35 11.52 5.29
CA ALA A 212 -3.93 10.20 5.55
C ALA A 212 -3.51 9.16 4.51
N VAL A 213 -3.46 9.53 3.23
CA VAL A 213 -2.92 8.68 2.16
C VAL A 213 -1.47 8.30 2.44
N GLY A 214 -0.63 9.26 2.84
CA GLY A 214 0.76 9.00 3.20
C GLY A 214 0.91 8.02 4.35
N ILE A 215 0.15 8.22 5.43
CA ILE A 215 0.18 7.34 6.62
C ILE A 215 -0.29 5.92 6.27
N LEU A 216 -1.42 5.78 5.57
CA LEU A 216 -1.96 4.48 5.17
C LEU A 216 -1.07 3.78 4.14
N GLY A 217 -0.47 4.53 3.22
CA GLY A 217 0.51 4.02 2.26
C GLY A 217 1.74 3.46 2.96
N PHE A 218 2.30 4.22 3.90
CA PHE A 218 3.43 3.78 4.72
C PHE A 218 3.06 2.55 5.56
N ALA A 219 1.89 2.53 6.18
CA ALA A 219 1.40 1.39 6.95
C ALA A 219 1.29 0.13 6.07
N ASN A 220 0.77 0.24 4.84
CA ASN A 220 0.71 -0.87 3.89
C ASN A 220 2.10 -1.43 3.55
N MET A 221 3.08 -0.57 3.31
CA MET A 221 4.46 -0.97 3.01
C MET A 221 5.12 -1.64 4.22
N TYR A 222 5.06 -0.98 5.38
CA TYR A 222 5.64 -1.47 6.63
C TYR A 222 5.05 -2.82 7.04
N SER A 223 3.73 -2.97 6.85
CA SER A 223 3.01 -4.21 7.08
C SER A 223 3.55 -5.39 6.29
N GLN A 224 3.99 -5.15 5.05
CA GLN A 224 4.59 -6.20 4.22
C GLN A 224 6.02 -6.51 4.69
N LYS A 225 6.82 -5.50 5.02
CA LYS A 225 8.19 -5.71 5.50
C LYS A 225 8.28 -6.60 6.74
N LEU A 226 7.38 -6.41 7.71
CA LEU A 226 7.35 -7.20 8.95
C LEU A 226 7.19 -8.72 8.73
N ILE A 227 6.60 -9.12 7.61
CA ILE A 227 6.28 -10.53 7.32
C ILE A 227 7.30 -11.16 6.39
N TYR A 228 7.99 -10.35 5.60
CA TYR A 228 8.96 -10.77 4.61
C TYR A 228 10.38 -10.47 5.13
N PRO A 229 10.94 -11.30 6.03
CA PRO A 229 12.33 -11.14 6.42
C PRO A 229 13.21 -11.63 5.27
N SER A 230 13.62 -10.75 4.35
CA SER A 230 14.75 -11.07 3.48
C SER A 230 15.28 -9.84 2.76
N GLN A 231 16.57 -9.57 2.96
CA GLN A 231 17.64 -9.21 2.01
C GLN A 231 18.75 -8.54 2.82
N THR A 232 19.97 -8.47 2.28
CA THR A 232 21.11 -7.84 2.97
C THR A 232 20.72 -6.48 3.55
N THR A 233 21.23 -6.15 4.75
CA THR A 233 20.77 -4.99 5.54
C THR A 233 20.80 -3.67 4.75
N PHE A 234 21.71 -3.56 3.78
CA PHE A 234 21.87 -2.37 2.94
C PHE A 234 20.78 -2.25 1.85
N GLN A 235 20.53 -3.30 1.06
CA GLN A 235 19.53 -3.27 -0.02
C GLN A 235 18.13 -3.00 0.52
N ALA A 236 17.77 -3.66 1.64
CA ALA A 236 16.49 -3.44 2.30
C ALA A 236 16.35 -1.98 2.80
N ARG A 237 17.41 -1.42 3.42
CA ARG A 237 17.41 -0.04 3.92
C ARG A 237 17.30 0.98 2.78
N THR A 238 18.00 0.78 1.67
CA THR A 238 17.90 1.66 0.49
C THR A 238 16.50 1.62 -0.11
N TYR A 239 15.91 0.43 -0.23
CA TYR A 239 14.53 0.26 -0.71
C TYR A 239 13.51 0.98 0.18
N ASP A 240 13.63 0.84 1.50
CA ASP A 240 12.76 1.55 2.45
C ASP A 240 12.88 3.06 2.32
N PHE A 241 14.12 3.57 2.21
CA PHE A 241 14.38 4.99 2.06
C PHE A 241 13.78 5.54 0.77
N LEU A 242 13.99 4.84 -0.36
CA LEU A 242 13.44 5.24 -1.66
C LEU A 242 11.91 5.27 -1.64
N LEU A 243 11.26 4.26 -1.06
CA LEU A 243 9.80 4.24 -0.98
C LEU A 243 9.24 5.30 -0.04
N ALA A 244 9.89 5.54 1.10
CA ALA A 244 9.51 6.62 2.02
C ALA A 244 9.64 7.98 1.34
N PHE A 245 10.76 8.23 0.64
CA PHE A 245 10.98 9.43 -0.15
C PHE A 245 9.91 9.61 -1.23
N MET A 246 9.64 8.58 -2.04
CA MET A 246 8.60 8.61 -3.08
C MET A 246 7.21 8.86 -2.50
N THR A 247 6.90 8.31 -1.32
CA THR A 247 5.63 8.55 -0.62
C THR A 247 5.50 10.01 -0.19
N ILE A 248 6.55 10.59 0.39
CA ILE A 248 6.56 12.01 0.80
C ILE A 248 6.37 12.92 -0.42
N VAL A 249 7.08 12.65 -1.52
CA VAL A 249 6.93 13.39 -2.78
C VAL A 249 5.50 13.27 -3.33
N ALA A 250 4.94 12.05 -3.35
CA ALA A 250 3.58 11.82 -3.81
C ALA A 250 2.54 12.57 -2.97
N VAL A 251 2.69 12.57 -1.64
CA VAL A 251 1.83 13.33 -0.72
C VAL A 251 1.94 14.83 -1.00
N ARG A 252 3.16 15.36 -1.19
CA ARG A 252 3.35 16.78 -1.51
C ARG A 252 2.66 17.16 -2.82
N ILE A 253 2.75 16.33 -3.85
CA ILE A 253 2.02 16.54 -5.12
C ILE A 253 0.51 16.52 -4.86
N MET A 254 0.01 15.54 -4.11
CA MET A 254 -1.42 15.41 -3.79
C MET A 254 -2.00 16.60 -3.01
N MET A 255 -1.19 17.34 -2.26
CA MET A 255 -1.65 18.57 -1.59
C MET A 255 -2.15 19.63 -2.57
N ASP A 256 -1.68 19.64 -3.82
CA ASP A 256 -2.10 20.65 -4.82
C ASP A 256 -3.16 20.10 -5.80
N LEU A 257 -3.55 18.83 -5.67
CA LEU A 257 -4.56 18.20 -6.52
C LEU A 257 -5.97 18.34 -5.96
N PRO A 258 -7.00 18.19 -6.81
CA PRO A 258 -8.38 18.02 -6.35
C PRO A 258 -8.48 16.94 -5.27
N ALA A 259 -9.25 17.22 -4.21
CA ALA A 259 -9.40 16.32 -3.07
C ALA A 259 -9.96 14.94 -3.45
N CYS A 260 -10.74 14.84 -4.54
CA CYS A 260 -11.21 13.56 -5.07
C CYS A 260 -10.07 12.59 -5.41
N VAL A 261 -8.92 13.09 -5.88
CA VAL A 261 -7.75 12.26 -6.22
C VAL A 261 -7.14 11.67 -4.95
N SER A 262 -6.96 12.48 -3.90
CA SER A 262 -6.48 11.99 -2.60
C SER A 262 -7.47 11.02 -1.96
N MET A 263 -8.77 11.28 -2.07
CA MET A 263 -9.82 10.39 -1.57
C MET A 263 -9.79 9.03 -2.28
N TYR A 264 -9.60 9.01 -3.61
CA TYR A 264 -9.39 7.79 -4.37
C TYR A 264 -8.16 7.01 -3.88
N TRP A 265 -7.01 7.66 -3.72
CA TRP A 265 -5.81 7.00 -3.17
C TRP A 265 -6.00 6.51 -1.73
N MET A 266 -6.84 7.19 -0.95
CA MET A 266 -7.21 6.74 0.38
C MET A 266 -8.01 5.44 0.31
N SER A 267 -8.99 5.33 -0.58
CA SER A 267 -9.78 4.10 -0.77
C SER A 267 -8.91 2.94 -1.28
N VAL A 268 -7.99 3.20 -2.21
CA VAL A 268 -6.98 2.23 -2.65
C VAL A 268 -6.10 1.79 -1.48
N SER A 269 -5.67 2.71 -0.61
CA SER A 269 -4.81 2.37 0.55
C SER A 269 -5.56 1.57 1.61
N VAL A 270 -6.80 1.94 1.94
CA VAL A 270 -7.66 1.22 2.89
C VAL A 270 -7.96 -0.18 2.37
N SER A 271 -8.39 -0.32 1.12
CA SER A 271 -8.65 -1.63 0.52
C SER A 271 -7.40 -2.53 0.50
N GLY A 272 -6.20 -1.95 0.35
CA GLY A 272 -4.93 -2.65 0.50
C GLY A 272 -4.71 -3.19 1.90
N MET A 273 -4.99 -2.41 2.95
CA MET A 273 -4.90 -2.88 4.33
C MET A 273 -5.91 -4.00 4.61
N VAL A 274 -7.14 -3.86 4.10
CA VAL A 274 -8.17 -4.90 4.19
C VAL A 274 -7.69 -6.18 3.53
N LEU A 275 -7.19 -6.11 2.29
CA LEU A 275 -6.64 -7.28 1.59
C LEU A 275 -5.49 -7.93 2.36
N ASN A 276 -4.56 -7.12 2.87
CA ASN A 276 -3.45 -7.60 3.69
C ASN A 276 -3.94 -8.31 4.96
N GLY A 277 -4.94 -7.76 5.64
CA GLY A 277 -5.58 -8.39 6.80
C GLY A 277 -6.26 -9.71 6.44
N LEU A 278 -7.04 -9.72 5.35
CA LEU A 278 -7.77 -10.89 4.88
C LEU A 278 -6.83 -12.04 4.52
N VAL A 279 -5.81 -11.80 3.68
CA VAL A 279 -4.90 -12.86 3.21
C VAL A 279 -4.04 -13.44 4.35
N ARG A 280 -3.91 -12.72 5.47
CA ARG A 280 -3.21 -13.20 6.67
C ARG A 280 -4.12 -14.00 7.60
N HIS A 281 -5.43 -13.86 7.50
CA HIS A 281 -6.34 -14.51 8.40
C HIS A 281 -6.32 -16.04 8.19
N PRO A 282 -6.17 -16.87 9.24
CA PRO A 282 -5.99 -18.32 9.10
C PRO A 282 -7.10 -19.04 8.33
N LYS A 283 -8.35 -18.58 8.45
CA LYS A 283 -9.48 -19.16 7.70
C LYS A 283 -9.38 -18.85 6.19
N ILE A 284 -9.02 -17.61 5.85
CA ILE A 284 -8.90 -17.15 4.46
C ILE A 284 -7.73 -17.85 3.78
N LYS A 285 -6.61 -18.02 4.49
CA LYS A 285 -5.49 -18.84 4.02
C LYS A 285 -5.91 -20.26 3.70
N GLY A 286 -6.74 -20.88 4.53
CA GLY A 286 -7.30 -22.20 4.28
C GLY A 286 -8.10 -22.25 2.96
N ILE A 287 -8.95 -21.26 2.71
CA ILE A 287 -9.75 -21.15 1.48
C ILE A 287 -8.86 -21.05 0.23
N PHE A 288 -7.82 -20.23 0.28
CA PHE A 288 -6.90 -20.03 -0.86
C PHE A 288 -5.75 -21.04 -0.93
N GLY A 289 -5.71 -22.03 -0.04
CA GLY A 289 -4.64 -23.03 0.02
C GLY A 289 -3.25 -22.45 0.32
N ILE A 290 -3.19 -21.37 1.08
CA ILE A 290 -1.93 -20.74 1.53
C ILE A 290 -1.48 -21.46 2.81
N LYS A 291 -0.22 -21.91 2.84
CA LYS A 291 0.34 -22.55 4.03
C LYS A 291 0.36 -21.59 5.21
N ARG A 292 0.06 -22.11 6.40
CA ARG A 292 0.11 -21.33 7.64
C ARG A 292 1.53 -20.96 7.98
N LEU A 293 1.74 -19.71 8.35
CA LEU A 293 3.03 -19.23 8.83
C LEU A 293 2.98 -19.10 10.36
N PRO A 294 4.11 -19.28 11.06
CA PRO A 294 4.20 -19.00 12.49
C PRO A 294 3.77 -17.57 12.83
N THR A 295 3.87 -16.64 11.88
CA THR A 295 3.46 -15.23 11.99
C THR A 295 1.96 -14.99 11.93
N ASP A 296 1.15 -16.00 11.60
CA ASP A 296 -0.30 -15.84 11.45
C ASP A 296 -0.98 -15.59 12.81
N SER A 297 -1.93 -14.65 12.83
CA SER A 297 -2.74 -14.32 14.00
C SER A 297 -4.22 -14.29 13.64
N LYS A 298 -5.08 -14.57 14.63
CA LYS A 298 -6.53 -14.35 14.53
C LYS A 298 -6.87 -12.88 14.28
N TYR A 299 -6.03 -11.95 14.76
CA TYR A 299 -6.18 -10.50 14.59
C TYR A 299 -4.96 -9.92 13.86
N PRO A 300 -4.83 -10.15 12.54
CA PRO A 300 -3.60 -9.85 11.79
C PRO A 300 -3.29 -8.35 11.69
N LEU A 301 -4.31 -7.49 11.72
CA LEU A 301 -4.12 -6.03 11.68
C LEU A 301 -3.78 -5.47 13.07
N LEU A 302 -4.42 -5.98 14.12
CA LEU A 302 -4.15 -5.54 15.50
C LEU A 302 -2.75 -5.95 15.96
N ASN A 303 -2.37 -7.19 15.64
CA ASN A 303 -1.08 -7.76 16.06
C ASN A 303 0.06 -7.36 15.12
N LEU A 304 -0.20 -6.48 14.13
CA LEU A 304 0.80 -6.05 13.18
C LEU A 304 1.95 -5.29 13.87
N PHE A 305 1.61 -4.43 14.83
CA PHE A 305 2.56 -3.58 15.54
C PHE A 305 2.95 -4.12 16.92
N GLN A 306 2.36 -5.24 17.34
CA GLN A 306 2.81 -5.92 18.54
C GLN A 306 4.15 -6.59 18.25
N LYS A 307 5.24 -6.05 18.81
CA LYS A 307 6.49 -6.80 18.93
C LYS A 307 6.13 -8.11 19.63
N ARG A 308 6.32 -9.23 18.96
CA ARG A 308 6.21 -10.54 19.61
C ARG A 308 7.24 -10.56 20.72
N GLY A 309 6.76 -10.48 21.96
CA GLY A 309 7.59 -10.62 23.15
C GLY A 309 8.30 -11.96 23.12
N LYS A 310 9.55 -11.97 23.59
CA LYS A 310 10.29 -13.17 23.95
C LYS A 310 9.46 -13.89 25.03
N ASN A 311 8.71 -14.93 24.63
CA ASN A 311 8.20 -15.94 25.55
C ASN A 311 9.10 -17.16 25.46
#